data_AF-A0AAV3ZCQ6-F1
#
_entry.id   AF-A0AAV3ZCQ6-F1
#
_cell.length_a   1.000
_cell.length_b   1.000
_cell.length_c   1.000
_cell.angle_alpha   90.00
_cell.angle_beta   90.00
_cell.angle_gamma   90.00
#
_symmetry.space_group_name_H-M   'P 1'
#
loop_
_entity.id
_entity.type
_entity.pdbx_description
1 polymer ?
#
loop_
_entity_poly.entity_id
_entity_poly.type
_entity_poly.pdbx_seq_one_letter_code
_entity_poly.pdbx_strand_id
1 'polypeptide(L)'
;MVTSNHLLIKQRSVIEFLAAKGCSATNIHARMKIVYGEMCISDCALCKWMRIFKGEDSRETILHDQKRLGRPLSTSDTAHQEKADFMIRANQRVKQKEIADKVGISKGRVHHIITTVLDYLKVSAH
;
A
#
# COMPACT_ATOMS: atom_id res chain seq x y z
N MET A 1 8.86 -2.37 -21.79
CA MET A 1 9.97 -1.71 -21.07
C MET A 1 9.90 -2.11 -19.59
N VAL A 2 10.68 -3.12 -19.18
CA VAL A 2 10.67 -3.74 -17.82
C VAL A 2 12.00 -3.47 -17.08
N THR A 3 12.89 -2.68 -17.69
CA THR A 3 14.28 -2.49 -17.25
C THR A 3 14.44 -1.59 -16.02
N SER A 4 13.48 -0.71 -15.71
CA SER A 4 13.61 0.29 -14.65
C SER A 4 13.60 -0.28 -13.23
N ASN A 5 12.80 -1.32 -12.95
CA ASN A 5 12.68 -1.85 -11.58
C ASN A 5 13.89 -2.68 -11.14
N HIS A 6 14.46 -3.48 -12.03
CA HIS A 6 15.62 -4.30 -11.71
C HIS A 6 16.87 -3.46 -11.42
N LEU A 7 17.04 -2.33 -12.12
CA LEU A 7 18.14 -1.41 -11.88
C LEU A 7 18.03 -0.71 -10.52
N LEU A 8 16.81 -0.33 -10.12
CA LEU A 8 16.56 0.27 -8.80
C LEU A 8 16.85 -0.70 -7.65
N ILE A 9 16.49 -1.98 -7.80
CA ILE A 9 16.80 -3.01 -6.80
C ILE A 9 18.31 -3.13 -6.62
N LYS A 10 19.08 -3.22 -7.71
CA LYS A 10 20.55 -3.27 -7.66
C LYS A 10 21.15 -2.06 -6.96
N GLN A 11 20.65 -0.86 -7.29
CA GLN A 11 21.10 0.37 -6.66
C GLN A 11 20.79 0.43 -5.17
N ARG A 12 19.62 -0.05 -4.73
CA ARG A 12 19.25 -0.15 -3.30
C ARG A 12 20.17 -1.10 -2.54
N SER A 13 20.52 -2.26 -3.10
CA SER A 13 21.48 -3.18 -2.49
C SER A 13 22.87 -2.56 -2.29
N VAL A 14 23.32 -1.74 -3.24
CA VAL A 14 24.59 -1.00 -3.10
C VAL A 14 24.51 0.04 -1.97
N ILE A 15 23.38 0.74 -1.84
CA ILE A 15 23.16 1.71 -0.75
C ILE A 15 23.14 1.01 0.60
N GLU A 16 22.42 -0.10 0.72
CA GLU A 16 22.36 -0.92 1.94
C GLU A 16 23.77 -1.32 2.40
N PHE A 17 24.55 -1.92 1.49
CA PHE A 17 25.92 -2.35 1.77
C PHE A 17 26.82 -1.19 2.20
N LEU A 18 26.78 -0.06 1.48
CA LEU A 18 27.64 1.09 1.80
C LEU A 18 27.18 1.85 3.05
N ALA A 19 25.88 1.87 3.33
CA ALA A 19 25.33 2.42 4.56
C ALA A 19 25.72 1.59 5.78
N ALA A 20 25.69 0.26 5.67
CA ALA A 20 26.18 -0.67 6.70
C ALA A 20 27.68 -0.50 6.98
N LYS A 21 28.46 -0.18 5.94
CA LYS A 21 29.88 0.21 6.08
C LYS A 21 30.09 1.59 6.71
N GLY A 22 29.04 2.33 7.05
CA GLY A 22 29.14 3.65 7.67
C GLY A 22 29.50 4.79 6.72
N CYS A 23 29.40 4.60 5.39
CA CYS A 23 29.68 5.66 4.43
C CYS A 23 28.63 6.78 4.51
N SER A 24 29.04 8.03 4.26
CA SER A 24 28.13 9.18 4.22
C SER A 24 27.30 9.20 2.92
N ALA A 25 26.09 9.78 2.97
CA ALA A 25 25.19 9.88 1.82
C ALA A 25 25.86 10.53 0.60
N THR A 26 26.63 11.60 0.82
CA THR A 26 27.37 12.31 -0.22
C THR A 26 28.42 11.43 -0.90
N ASN A 27 29.14 10.62 -0.13
CA ASN A 27 30.15 9.70 -0.68
C ASN A 27 29.48 8.57 -1.48
N ILE A 28 28.38 8.02 -0.97
CA ILE A 28 27.60 6.97 -1.65
C ILE A 28 27.06 7.52 -2.98
N HIS A 29 26.43 8.70 -2.99
CA HIS A 29 25.87 9.26 -4.21
C HIS A 29 26.95 9.57 -5.26
N ALA A 30 28.10 10.12 -4.86
CA ALA A 30 29.21 10.35 -5.78
C ALA A 30 29.70 9.05 -6.44
N ARG A 31 29.85 7.97 -5.66
CA ARG A 31 30.23 6.64 -6.18
C ARG A 31 29.18 6.05 -7.10
N MET A 32 27.90 6.16 -6.74
CA MET A 32 26.81 5.65 -7.55
C MET A 32 26.67 6.42 -8.86
N LYS A 33 26.87 7.74 -8.85
CA LYS A 33 26.80 8.59 -10.05
C LYS A 33 27.88 8.24 -11.08
N ILE A 34 29.06 7.84 -10.63
CA ILE A 34 30.14 7.36 -11.52
C ILE A 34 29.74 6.05 -12.23
N VAL A 35 29.06 5.14 -11.54
CA VAL A 35 28.71 3.81 -12.07
C VAL A 35 27.42 3.84 -12.90
N TYR A 36 26.38 4.53 -12.42
CA TYR A 36 25.05 4.52 -13.00
C TYR A 36 24.73 5.75 -13.86
N GLY A 37 25.57 6.79 -13.83
CA GLY A 37 25.40 8.00 -14.63
C GLY A 37 24.04 8.66 -14.40
N GLU A 38 23.32 8.94 -15.49
CA GLU A 38 21.98 9.54 -15.48
C GLU A 38 20.91 8.62 -14.87
N MET A 39 21.16 7.32 -14.82
CA MET A 39 20.25 6.33 -14.25
C MET A 39 20.43 6.18 -12.74
N CYS A 40 21.35 6.94 -12.13
CA CYS A 40 21.55 6.96 -10.69
C CYS A 40 20.29 7.47 -9.98
N ILE A 41 19.93 6.86 -8.85
CA ILE A 41 18.85 7.37 -8.03
C ILE A 41 19.16 8.80 -7.56
N SER A 42 18.11 9.59 -7.32
CA SER A 42 18.26 10.95 -6.82
C SER A 42 18.79 10.98 -5.38
N ASP A 43 19.44 12.09 -5.00
CA ASP A 43 19.90 12.35 -3.63
C ASP A 43 18.79 12.16 -2.59
N CYS A 44 17.56 12.61 -2.90
CA CYS A 44 16.42 12.46 -2.00
C CYS A 44 16.02 10.99 -1.80
N ALA A 45 16.04 10.19 -2.88
CA ALA A 45 15.76 8.76 -2.79
C ALA A 45 16.86 8.04 -2.01
N LEU A 46 18.12 8.39 -2.24
CA LEU A 46 19.27 7.82 -1.53
C LEU A 46 19.20 8.07 -0.03
N CYS A 47 18.93 9.31 0.38
CA CYS A 47 18.73 9.66 1.78
C CYS A 47 17.57 8.88 2.42
N LYS A 48 16.47 8.67 1.69
CA LYS A 48 15.34 7.86 2.17
C LYS A 48 15.77 6.40 2.42
N TRP A 49 16.40 5.77 1.44
CA TRP A 49 16.88 4.38 1.56
C TRP A 49 17.91 4.22 2.67
N MET A 50 18.86 5.14 2.77
CA MET A 50 19.87 5.14 3.83
C MET A 50 19.25 5.26 5.23
N ARG A 51 18.17 6.03 5.42
CA ARG A 51 17.43 6.08 6.69
C ARG A 51 16.72 4.77 6.99
N ILE A 52 16.08 4.17 5.99
CA ILE A 52 15.38 2.89 6.13
C ILE A 52 16.37 1.79 6.55
N PHE A 53 17.49 1.65 5.83
CA PHE A 53 18.50 0.62 6.12
C PHE A 53 19.26 0.83 7.43
N LYS A 54 19.34 2.08 7.93
CA LYS A 54 19.87 2.36 9.27
C LYS A 54 18.87 2.11 10.38
N GLY A 55 17.58 2.08 10.06
CA GLY A 55 16.52 1.69 10.99
C GLY A 55 16.48 0.17 11.18
N GLU A 56 15.79 -0.28 12.22
CA GLU A 56 15.63 -1.70 12.59
C GLU A 56 14.83 -2.51 11.54
N ASP A 57 14.16 -1.81 10.62
CA ASP A 57 13.52 -2.36 9.43
C ASP A 57 14.57 -2.64 8.33
N SER A 58 15.51 -3.54 8.55
CA SER A 58 16.49 -3.96 7.53
C SER A 58 16.18 -5.34 6.94
N ARG A 59 14.91 -5.78 6.97
CA ARG A 59 14.52 -7.10 6.46
C ARG A 59 14.47 -7.11 4.93
N GLU A 60 14.87 -8.26 4.36
CA GLU A 60 14.97 -8.60 2.93
C GLU A 60 13.77 -8.14 2.06
N THR A 61 12.59 -7.97 2.67
CA THR A 61 11.35 -7.48 2.05
C THR A 61 11.42 -6.03 1.53
N ILE A 62 12.46 -5.25 1.87
CA ILE A 62 12.55 -3.81 1.60
C ILE A 62 13.22 -3.48 0.26
N LEU A 63 13.99 -4.41 -0.30
CA LEU A 63 14.61 -4.22 -1.62
C LEU A 63 13.57 -4.12 -2.73
N HIS A 64 12.48 -4.88 -2.60
CA HIS A 64 11.31 -4.77 -3.46
C HIS A 64 10.33 -3.74 -2.89
N ASP A 65 9.72 -2.95 -3.78
CA ASP A 65 8.58 -2.12 -3.36
C ASP A 65 7.49 -3.06 -2.85
N GLN A 66 7.15 -2.96 -1.56
CA GLN A 66 5.98 -3.65 -1.03
C GLN A 66 4.77 -3.26 -1.87
N LYS A 67 3.95 -4.26 -2.21
CA LYS A 67 2.66 -4.00 -2.86
C LYS A 67 1.94 -2.98 -2.01
N ARG A 68 1.73 -1.77 -2.55
CA ARG A 68 1.03 -0.69 -1.86
C ARG A 68 -0.31 -1.27 -1.40
N LEU A 69 -0.43 -1.55 -0.11
CA LEU A 69 -1.73 -1.70 0.49
C LEU A 69 -2.36 -0.31 0.33
N GLY A 70 -3.48 -0.25 -0.38
CA GLY A 70 -4.22 1.00 -0.55
C GLY A 70 -4.54 1.62 0.82
N ARG A 71 -5.10 2.83 0.82
CA ARG A 71 -5.54 3.50 2.05
C ARG A 71 -6.27 2.49 2.96
N PRO A 72 -5.80 2.24 4.19
CA PRO A 72 -6.45 1.28 5.07
C PRO A 72 -7.91 1.71 5.27
N LEU A 73 -8.84 0.75 5.21
CA LEU A 73 -10.21 0.98 5.63
C LEU A 73 -10.17 1.44 7.09
N SER A 74 -10.77 2.59 7.36
CA SER A 74 -10.75 3.23 8.67
C SER A 74 -11.45 2.35 9.71
N THR A 75 -11.10 2.45 10.99
CA THR A 75 -11.80 1.79 12.11
C THR A 75 -13.30 2.11 12.15
N SER A 76 -13.75 3.23 11.56
CA SER A 76 -15.18 3.50 11.38
C SER A 76 -15.86 2.52 10.41
N ASP A 77 -15.11 1.91 9.49
CA ASP A 77 -15.66 0.99 8.50
C ASP A 77 -16.11 -0.35 9.11
N THR A 78 -15.50 -0.82 10.20
CA THR A 78 -15.89 -2.12 10.80
C THR A 78 -17.29 -2.05 11.43
N ALA A 79 -17.59 -0.97 12.17
CA ALA A 79 -18.93 -0.76 12.73
C ALA A 79 -20.01 -0.62 11.63
N HIS A 80 -19.68 0.05 10.53
CA HIS A 80 -20.58 0.17 9.38
C HIS A 80 -20.77 -1.18 8.65
N GLN A 81 -19.72 -2.01 8.57
CA GLN A 81 -19.77 -3.36 8.01
C GLN A 81 -20.68 -4.26 8.84
N GLU A 82 -20.48 -4.33 10.16
CA GLU A 82 -21.30 -5.13 11.07
C GLU A 82 -22.78 -4.72 11.02
N LYS A 83 -23.05 -3.41 10.98
CA LYS A 83 -24.43 -2.91 10.89
C LYS A 83 -25.09 -3.23 9.54
N ALA A 84 -24.33 -3.15 8.45
CA ALA A 84 -24.82 -3.56 7.13
C ALA A 84 -25.07 -5.09 7.08
N ASP A 85 -24.17 -5.89 7.64
CA ASP A 85 -24.29 -7.35 7.72
C ASP A 85 -25.52 -7.77 8.53
N PHE A 86 -25.72 -7.15 9.71
CA PHE A 86 -26.91 -7.37 10.54
C PHE A 86 -28.22 -7.07 9.79
N MET A 87 -28.28 -5.96 9.06
CA MET A 87 -29.47 -5.59 8.28
C MET A 87 -29.76 -6.58 7.15
N ILE A 88 -28.72 -7.09 6.47
CA ILE A 88 -28.86 -8.06 5.38
C ILE A 88 -29.29 -9.42 5.92
N ARG A 89 -28.72 -9.86 7.05
CA ARG A 89 -29.10 -11.12 7.71
C ARG A 89 -30.53 -11.07 8.25
N ALA A 90 -30.96 -9.92 8.79
CA ALA A 90 -32.33 -9.73 9.28
C ALA A 90 -33.35 -9.68 8.13
N ASN A 91 -33.00 -9.10 6.98
CA ASN A 91 -33.85 -9.07 5.80
C ASN A 91 -33.02 -9.10 4.51
N GLN A 92 -32.96 -10.26 3.86
CA GLN A 92 -32.18 -10.45 2.64
C GLN A 92 -32.69 -9.61 1.45
N ARG A 93 -33.93 -9.10 1.49
CA ARG A 93 -34.50 -8.24 0.44
C ARG A 93 -34.30 -6.74 0.67
N VAL A 94 -33.49 -6.34 1.65
CA VAL A 94 -33.23 -4.93 1.96
C VAL A 94 -32.55 -4.21 0.79
N LYS A 95 -33.01 -2.99 0.47
CA LYS A 95 -32.42 -2.19 -0.61
C LYS A 95 -31.14 -1.51 -0.12
N GLN A 96 -30.11 -1.44 -0.98
CA GLN A 96 -28.85 -0.75 -0.66
C GLN A 96 -29.04 0.71 -0.22
N LYS A 97 -30.07 1.39 -0.75
CA LYS A 97 -30.42 2.76 -0.34
C LYS A 97 -30.87 2.82 1.12
N GLU A 98 -31.65 1.86 1.58
CA GLU A 98 -32.14 1.81 2.96
C GLU A 98 -31.00 1.52 3.95
N ILE A 99 -30.04 0.68 3.57
CA ILE A 99 -28.80 0.47 4.34
C ILE A 99 -27.99 1.77 4.39
N ALA A 100 -27.82 2.46 3.26
CA ALA A 100 -27.09 3.73 3.19
C ALA A 100 -27.69 4.78 4.12
N ASP A 101 -29.03 4.93 4.10
CA ASP A 101 -29.75 5.90 4.92
C ASP A 101 -29.65 5.58 6.43
N LYS A 102 -29.69 4.29 6.82
CA LYS A 102 -29.60 3.87 8.24
C LYS A 102 -28.17 3.84 8.80
N VAL A 103 -27.20 3.52 7.95
CA VAL A 103 -25.77 3.46 8.34
C VAL A 103 -25.11 4.84 8.21
N GLY A 104 -25.71 5.77 7.45
CA GLY A 104 -25.19 7.13 7.28
C GLY A 104 -23.99 7.20 6.32
N ILE A 105 -23.91 6.27 5.36
CA ILE A 105 -22.81 6.18 4.39
C ILE A 105 -23.33 6.25 2.96
N SER A 106 -22.46 6.58 2.00
CA SER A 106 -22.86 6.67 0.60
C SER A 106 -23.28 5.32 0.04
N LYS A 107 -24.24 5.33 -0.90
CA LYS A 107 -24.68 4.11 -1.62
C LYS A 107 -23.52 3.34 -2.25
N GLY A 108 -22.53 4.05 -2.81
CA GLY A 108 -21.34 3.42 -3.40
C GLY A 108 -20.49 2.70 -2.35
N ARG A 109 -20.39 3.24 -1.14
CA ARG A 109 -19.69 2.59 -0.03
C ARG A 109 -20.42 1.35 0.46
N VAL A 110 -21.74 1.41 0.58
CA VAL A 110 -22.58 0.22 0.88
C VAL A 110 -22.38 -0.87 -0.16
N HIS A 111 -22.40 -0.51 -1.45
CA HIS A 111 -22.19 -1.47 -2.52
C HIS A 111 -20.84 -2.20 -2.39
N HIS A 112 -19.76 -1.45 -2.16
CA HIS A 112 -18.43 -2.01 -1.95
C HIS A 112 -18.35 -2.90 -0.70
N ILE A 113 -18.98 -2.50 0.41
CA ILE A 113 -19.04 -3.34 1.62
C ILE A 113 -19.74 -4.67 1.33
N ILE A 114 -20.89 -4.63 0.65
CA ILE A 114 -21.68 -5.83 0.35
C ILE A 114 -20.92 -6.77 -0.60
N THR A 115 -20.35 -6.25 -1.68
CA THR A 115 -19.77 -7.10 -2.73
C THR A 115 -18.30 -7.43 -2.50
N THR A 116 -17.52 -6.53 -1.89
CA THR A 116 -16.06 -6.69 -1.77
C THR A 116 -15.64 -7.13 -0.37
N VAL A 117 -16.38 -6.72 0.67
CA VAL A 117 -16.01 -7.02 2.07
C VAL A 117 -16.79 -8.21 2.61
N LEU A 118 -18.11 -8.24 2.40
CA LEU A 118 -19.01 -9.30 2.88
C LEU A 118 -19.24 -10.42 1.85
N ASP A 119 -18.75 -10.23 0.62
CA ASP A 119 -18.84 -11.18 -0.50
C ASP A 119 -20.26 -11.69 -0.81
N TYR A 120 -21.27 -10.85 -0.59
CA TYR A 120 -22.65 -11.19 -0.92
C TYR A 120 -22.87 -11.09 -2.44
N LEU A 121 -23.14 -12.23 -3.06
CA LEU A 121 -23.57 -12.30 -4.46
C LEU A 121 -25.01 -11.79 -4.59
N LYS A 122 -25.22 -10.96 -5.61
CA LYS A 122 -26.46 -10.24 -5.95
C LYS A 122 -27.73 -11.00 -5.55
N VAL A 123 -28.45 -10.48 -4.54
CA VAL A 123 -29.81 -10.92 -4.22
C VAL A 123 -30.72 -10.48 -5.36
N SER A 124 -31.08 -11.40 -6.24
CA SER A 124 -32.04 -11.17 -7.32
C SER A 124 -33.44 -10.96 -6.74
N ALA A 125 -34.06 -9.83 -7.10
CA ALA A 125 -35.50 -9.65 -6.99
C ALA A 125 -36.16 -10.38 -8.16
N HIS A 126 -37.25 -11.09 -7.88
CA HIS A 126 -38.19 -11.60 -8.86
C HIS A 126 -39.23 -10.53 -9.20
#